data_AF-A0A345QP53-F1
#
_entry.id   AF-A0A345QP53-F1
#
_cell.length_a   1.000
_cell.length_b   1.000
_cell.length_c   1.000
_cell.angle_alpha   90.00
_cell.angle_beta   90.00
_cell.angle_gamma   90.00
#
_symmetry.space_group_name_H-M   'P 1'
#
loop_
_entity.id
_entity.type
_entity.pdbx_description
1 polymer ?
#
loop_
_entity_poly.entity_id
_entity_poly.type
_entity_poly.pdbx_seq_one_letter_code
_entity_poly.pdbx_strand_id
1 'polypeptide(L)'
;MTDIAPVGAIAARVMEGVGVPQVLIPNGTSPHDYAMRPFEAQALSQAQLVIWVSPELTRWLEGPLDALAGKAEHIAQIDGPLNLLPMRDGDGFEGGGHDHGQDADHNEDHNEDHDENHNEDHDADHDEEHANVDPHI
;
A
#
# COMPACT_ATOMS: atom_id res chain seq x y z
N MET A 1 -19.38 1.07 4.56
CA MET A 1 -18.27 0.43 3.82
C MET A 1 -17.21 0.05 4.84
N THR A 2 -16.46 -1.03 4.57
CA THR A 2 -15.33 -1.46 5.40
C THR A 2 -14.08 -1.67 4.57
N ASP A 3 -12.89 -1.52 5.14
CA ASP A 3 -11.62 -1.67 4.42
C ASP A 3 -11.34 -3.15 4.04
N ILE A 4 -11.28 -4.05 5.02
CA ILE A 4 -10.93 -5.47 4.84
C ILE A 4 -12.05 -6.42 5.29
N ALA A 5 -11.99 -7.66 4.83
CA ALA A 5 -13.03 -8.65 5.09
C ALA A 5 -13.26 -8.99 6.58
N PRO A 6 -12.24 -9.11 7.45
CA PRO A 6 -12.47 -9.33 8.88
C PRO A 6 -13.34 -8.24 9.53
N VAL A 7 -13.09 -6.97 9.17
CA VAL A 7 -13.88 -5.83 9.64
C VAL A 7 -15.29 -5.87 9.05
N GLY A 8 -15.41 -6.19 7.76
CA GLY A 8 -16.69 -6.40 7.08
C GLY A 8 -17.55 -7.48 7.74
N ALA A 9 -16.95 -8.58 8.18
CA ALA A 9 -17.65 -9.68 8.84
C ALA A 9 -18.21 -9.26 10.22
N ILE A 10 -17.43 -8.50 11.00
CA ILE A 10 -17.88 -7.94 12.28
C ILE A 10 -19.02 -6.95 12.04
N ALA A 11 -18.85 -6.02 11.11
CA ALA A 11 -19.89 -5.05 10.76
C ALA A 11 -21.17 -5.73 10.27
N ALA A 12 -21.08 -6.79 9.46
CA ALA A 12 -22.23 -7.53 8.97
C ALA A 12 -23.03 -8.20 10.10
N ARG A 13 -22.34 -8.73 11.12
CA ARG A 13 -22.99 -9.27 12.32
C ARG A 13 -23.72 -8.19 13.12
N VAL A 14 -23.11 -7.01 13.28
CA VAL A 14 -23.72 -5.89 14.00
C VAL A 14 -24.91 -5.30 13.25
N MET A 15 -24.84 -5.27 11.91
CA MET A 15 -25.85 -4.69 11.03
C MET A 15 -26.95 -5.68 10.60
N GLU A 16 -27.03 -6.86 11.22
CA GLU A 16 -28.02 -7.88 10.86
C GLU A 16 -29.45 -7.30 10.87
N GLY A 17 -30.15 -7.43 9.75
CA GLY A 17 -31.53 -6.93 9.58
C GLY A 17 -31.66 -5.43 9.23
N VAL A 18 -30.56 -4.66 9.24
CA VAL A 18 -30.59 -3.21 8.93
C VAL A 18 -29.72 -2.81 7.74
N GLY A 19 -28.76 -3.66 7.33
CA GLY A 19 -27.97 -3.42 6.12
C GLY A 19 -26.88 -4.46 5.88
N VAL A 20 -26.17 -4.32 4.76
CA VAL A 20 -25.02 -5.18 4.41
C VAL A 20 -23.81 -4.28 4.12
N PRO A 21 -22.68 -4.42 4.84
CA PRO A 21 -21.49 -3.65 4.55
C PRO A 21 -20.86 -4.12 3.23
N GLN A 22 -20.42 -3.16 2.41
CA GLN A 22 -19.52 -3.42 1.29
C GLN A 22 -18.08 -3.41 1.79
N VAL A 23 -17.30 -4.41 1.39
CA VAL A 23 -15.86 -4.52 1.68
C VAL A 23 -15.08 -3.94 0.50
N LEU A 24 -14.15 -3.03 0.78
CA LEU A 24 -13.36 -2.31 -0.21
C LEU A 24 -12.26 -3.20 -0.81
N ILE A 25 -11.47 -3.85 0.05
CA ILE A 25 -10.33 -4.70 -0.35
C ILE A 25 -10.81 -6.16 -0.41
N PRO A 26 -10.82 -6.79 -1.60
CA PRO A 26 -11.24 -8.18 -1.73
C PRO A 26 -10.33 -9.14 -0.98
N ASN A 27 -10.90 -10.29 -0.59
CA ASN A 27 -10.12 -11.39 -0.02
C ASN A 27 -8.97 -11.83 -0.93
N GLY A 28 -7.86 -12.22 -0.32
CA GLY A 28 -6.67 -12.69 -1.05
C GLY A 28 -5.81 -11.58 -1.65
N THR A 29 -6.14 -10.31 -1.39
CA THR A 29 -5.33 -9.16 -1.82
C THR A 29 -4.62 -8.53 -0.61
N SER A 30 -3.36 -8.13 -0.79
CA SER A 30 -2.60 -7.39 0.22
C SER A 30 -3.26 -6.04 0.49
N PRO A 31 -3.59 -5.69 1.75
CA PRO A 31 -4.09 -4.37 2.10
C PRO A 31 -3.04 -3.26 1.94
N HIS A 32 -1.74 -3.61 1.99
CA HIS A 32 -0.64 -2.65 1.91
C HIS A 32 -0.44 -2.10 0.48
N ASP A 33 -0.73 -2.91 -0.54
CA ASP A 33 -0.45 -2.60 -1.96
C ASP A 33 -1.72 -2.45 -2.80
N TYR A 34 -2.87 -2.28 -2.15
CA TYR A 34 -4.15 -2.25 -2.85
C TYR A 34 -4.32 -0.95 -3.66
N ALA A 35 -4.57 -1.10 -4.96
CA ALA A 35 -4.92 0.02 -5.84
C ALA A 35 -6.45 0.11 -5.97
N MET A 36 -7.05 1.15 -5.40
CA MET A 36 -8.48 1.41 -5.47
C MET A 36 -8.95 1.58 -6.92
N ARG A 37 -10.00 0.84 -7.29
CA ARG A 37 -10.60 0.88 -8.64
C ARG A 37 -11.57 2.07 -8.75
N PRO A 38 -11.84 2.59 -9.96
CA PRO A 38 -12.76 3.72 -10.14
C PRO A 38 -14.16 3.49 -9.58
N PHE A 39 -14.73 2.29 -9.72
CA PHE A 39 -16.06 2.00 -9.16
C PHE A 39 -16.04 1.95 -7.62
N GLU A 40 -14.90 1.60 -7.01
CA GLU A 40 -14.74 1.57 -5.57
C GLU A 40 -14.61 2.98 -5.01
N ALA A 41 -13.88 3.85 -5.70
CA ALA A 41 -13.85 5.28 -5.41
C ALA A 41 -15.27 5.88 -5.48
N GLN A 42 -16.05 5.50 -6.49
CA GLN A 42 -17.46 5.90 -6.58
C GLN A 42 -18.27 5.36 -5.39
N ALA A 43 -18.14 4.07 -5.05
CA ALA A 43 -18.85 3.48 -3.92
C ALA A 43 -18.44 4.13 -2.57
N LEU A 44 -17.16 4.46 -2.40
CA LEU A 44 -16.64 5.18 -1.24
C LEU A 44 -17.26 6.58 -1.15
N SER A 45 -17.40 7.30 -2.26
CA SER A 45 -18.01 8.64 -2.29
C SER A 45 -19.49 8.66 -1.89
N GLN A 46 -20.18 7.52 -2.02
CA GLN A 46 -21.59 7.35 -1.65
C GLN A 46 -21.75 6.72 -0.26
N ALA A 47 -20.65 6.37 0.42
CA ALA A 47 -20.71 5.79 1.75
C ALA A 47 -21.29 6.80 2.75
N GLN A 48 -22.16 6.32 3.63
CA GLN A 48 -22.66 7.08 4.77
C GLN A 48 -21.83 6.82 6.04
N LEU A 49 -21.18 5.65 6.09
CA LEU A 49 -20.34 5.19 7.19
C LEU A 49 -19.17 4.40 6.61
N VAL A 50 -17.96 4.70 7.06
CA VAL A 50 -16.73 3.94 6.77
C VAL A 50 -16.17 3.42 8.09
N ILE A 51 -16.02 2.11 8.21
CA ILE A 51 -15.36 1.45 9.35
C ILE A 51 -14.07 0.83 8.84
N TRP A 52 -12.93 1.25 9.37
CA TRP A 52 -11.63 0.82 8.88
C TRP A 52 -10.67 0.60 10.05
N VAL A 53 -9.58 -0.14 9.82
CA VAL A 53 -8.68 -0.54 10.91
C VAL A 53 -7.96 0.68 11.45
N SER A 54 -7.11 1.30 10.63
CA SER A 54 -6.39 2.56 10.86
C SER A 54 -5.30 2.71 9.77
N PRO A 55 -4.54 3.82 9.76
CA PRO A 55 -3.37 3.99 8.89
C PRO A 55 -2.28 2.92 9.08
N GLU A 56 -2.26 2.19 10.20
CA GLU A 56 -1.27 1.13 10.44
C GLU A 56 -1.40 -0.04 9.45
N LEU A 57 -2.61 -0.27 8.91
CA LEU A 57 -2.84 -1.31 7.91
C LEU A 57 -3.11 -0.74 6.52
N THR A 58 -3.91 0.33 6.43
CA THR A 58 -4.43 0.87 5.18
C THR A 58 -4.15 2.38 5.07
N ARG A 59 -2.91 2.83 5.35
CA ARG A 59 -2.51 4.27 5.28
C ARG A 59 -2.95 4.97 3.99
N TRP A 60 -2.82 4.29 2.86
CA TRP A 60 -3.20 4.84 1.56
C TRP A 60 -4.67 5.28 1.48
N LEU A 61 -5.53 4.78 2.37
CA LEU A 61 -6.97 5.07 2.41
C LEU A 61 -7.29 6.44 3.03
N GLU A 62 -6.36 7.07 3.77
CA GLU A 62 -6.55 8.41 4.36
C GLU A 62 -6.91 9.46 3.31
N GLY A 63 -6.09 9.60 2.27
CA GLY A 63 -6.32 10.56 1.18
C GLY A 63 -7.67 10.37 0.47
N PRO A 64 -8.03 9.15 0.04
CA PRO A 64 -9.36 8.84 -0.50
C PRO A 64 -10.51 9.12 0.47
N LEU A 65 -10.35 8.87 1.77
CA LEU A 65 -11.39 9.16 2.77
C LEU A 65 -11.66 10.67 2.86
N ASP A 66 -10.60 11.48 2.91
CA ASP A 66 -10.69 12.94 2.95
C ASP A 66 -11.29 13.49 1.65
N ALA A 67 -10.84 12.98 0.50
CA ALA A 67 -11.24 13.49 -0.80
C ALA A 67 -12.65 13.06 -1.24
N LEU A 68 -13.04 11.82 -0.95
CA LEU A 68 -14.26 11.21 -1.49
C LEU A 68 -15.35 11.02 -0.43
N ALA A 69 -14.96 10.70 0.80
CA ALA A 69 -15.88 10.31 1.87
C ALA A 69 -16.06 11.38 2.96
N GLY A 70 -15.80 12.66 2.68
CA GLY A 70 -15.89 13.74 3.68
C GLY A 70 -17.29 14.00 4.28
N LYS A 71 -18.34 13.36 3.74
CA LYS A 71 -19.70 13.38 4.32
C LYS A 71 -20.04 12.12 5.12
N ALA A 72 -19.23 11.07 5.01
CA ALA A 72 -19.42 9.83 5.73
C ALA A 72 -18.92 10.00 7.17
N GLU A 73 -19.54 9.29 8.12
CA GLU A 73 -18.93 9.08 9.44
C GLU A 73 -17.78 8.08 9.30
N HIS A 74 -16.63 8.37 9.93
CA HIS A 74 -15.44 7.51 9.87
C HIS A 74 -15.18 6.94 11.27
N ILE A 75 -15.08 5.61 11.36
CA ILE A 75 -14.72 4.91 12.60
C ILE A 75 -13.43 4.13 12.33
N ALA A 76 -12.33 4.60 12.93
CA ALA A 76 -11.09 3.85 13.00
C ALA A 76 -11.12 2.90 14.20
N GLN A 77 -10.70 1.64 14.03
CA GLN A 77 -10.67 0.66 15.13
C GLN A 77 -9.47 0.82 16.05
N ILE A 78 -8.35 1.29 15.50
CA ILE A 78 -7.16 1.60 16.27
C ILE A 78 -7.06 3.13 16.32
N ASP A 79 -7.78 3.70 17.29
CA ASP A 79 -7.69 5.11 17.64
C ASP A 79 -7.55 5.24 19.16
N GLY A 80 -6.43 5.83 19.60
CA GLY A 80 -6.10 6.03 21.01
C GLY A 80 -4.99 5.13 21.59
N PRO A 81 -4.67 5.31 22.88
CA PRO A 81 -3.56 4.63 23.52
C PRO A 81 -3.82 3.13 23.68
N LEU A 82 -2.91 2.32 23.13
CA LEU A 82 -2.94 0.87 23.27
C LEU A 82 -2.20 0.43 24.55
N ASN A 83 -2.80 -0.49 25.29
CA ASN A 83 -2.09 -1.22 26.34
C ASN A 83 -1.35 -2.41 25.70
N LEU A 84 -0.10 -2.19 25.30
CA LEU A 84 0.72 -3.22 24.67
C LEU A 84 1.02 -4.34 25.67
N LEU A 85 0.59 -5.56 25.34
CA LEU A 85 0.91 -6.76 26.09
C LEU A 85 2.24 -7.36 25.59
N PRO A 86 2.96 -8.11 26.43
CA PRO A 86 4.12 -8.88 25.98
C PRO A 86 3.76 -9.81 24.82
N MET A 87 4.72 -10.01 23.91
CA MET A 87 4.60 -11.03 22.86
C MET A 87 4.34 -12.39 23.52
N ARG A 88 3.52 -13.23 22.86
CA ARG A 88 3.27 -14.59 23.35
C ARG A 88 4.49 -15.46 23.05
N ASP A 89 4.98 -16.14 24.07
CA ASP A 89 5.99 -17.20 23.94
C ASP A 89 5.30 -18.58 23.90
N GLY A 90 5.81 -19.53 23.10
CA GLY A 90 5.28 -20.91 23.01
C GLY A 90 5.31 -21.51 21.60
N ASP A 91 5.13 -22.83 21.53
CA ASP A 91 5.07 -23.62 20.30
C ASP A 91 3.87 -23.19 19.42
N GLY A 92 4.13 -22.30 18.45
CA GLY A 92 3.13 -21.71 17.57
C GLY A 92 3.12 -20.17 17.52
N PHE A 93 3.88 -19.51 18.39
CA PHE A 93 4.09 -18.06 18.38
C PHE A 93 5.56 -17.65 18.26
N GLU A 94 6.49 -18.58 18.48
CA GLU A 94 7.88 -18.40 18.07
C GLU A 94 7.92 -18.22 16.56
N GLY A 95 8.28 -17.00 16.13
CA GLY A 95 8.42 -16.67 14.71
C GLY A 95 9.30 -17.70 14.05
N GLY A 96 8.72 -18.48 13.14
CA GLY A 96 9.50 -19.18 12.13
C GLY A 96 10.32 -18.11 11.44
N GLY A 97 11.58 -17.98 11.86
CA GLY A 97 12.54 -17.18 11.16
C GLY A 97 12.57 -17.74 9.75
N HIS A 98 11.95 -17.02 8.82
CA HIS A 98 12.35 -17.09 7.44
C HIS A 98 13.75 -16.46 7.40
N ASP A 99 14.72 -17.23 7.87
CA ASP A 99 16.12 -17.08 7.52
C ASP A 99 16.14 -17.21 5.99
N HIS A 100 16.21 -16.08 5.30
CA HIS A 100 16.62 -16.04 3.91
C HIS A 100 18.09 -16.42 3.86
N GLY A 101 18.34 -17.73 4.00
CA GLY A 101 19.64 -18.31 3.88
C GLY A 101 20.22 -17.98 2.51
N GLN A 102 21.30 -17.19 2.54
CA GLN A 102 22.43 -17.16 1.61
C GLN A 102 22.11 -17.40 0.13
N ASP A 103 22.00 -16.32 -0.63
CA ASP A 103 22.41 -16.34 -2.04
C ASP A 103 23.84 -15.78 -2.15
N ALA A 104 24.63 -16.53 -2.91
CA ALA A 104 26.08 -16.50 -2.95
C ALA A 104 26.67 -15.20 -3.52
N ASP A 105 27.88 -14.91 -3.05
CA ASP A 105 28.86 -14.07 -3.74
C ASP A 105 28.93 -14.40 -5.24
N HIS A 106 28.39 -13.52 -6.08
CA HIS A 106 28.78 -13.43 -7.48
C HIS A 106 29.88 -12.38 -7.62
N ASN A 107 31.11 -12.84 -7.34
CA ASN A 107 32.32 -12.15 -7.75
C ASN A 107 32.55 -12.47 -9.23
N GLU A 108 32.01 -11.65 -10.13
CA GLU A 108 32.33 -11.73 -11.56
C GLU A 108 33.46 -10.76 -11.88
N ASP A 109 34.68 -11.29 -11.79
CA ASP A 109 35.86 -10.81 -12.49
C ASP A 109 35.58 -10.85 -14.01
N HIS A 110 35.45 -9.68 -14.63
CA HIS A 110 35.60 -9.53 -16.08
C HIS A 110 36.70 -8.50 -16.38
N ASN A 111 37.94 -8.98 -16.37
CA ASN A 111 39.03 -8.42 -17.17
C ASN A 111 38.86 -8.93 -18.60
N GLU A 112 38.55 -8.06 -19.56
CA GLU A 112 39.03 -8.21 -20.94
C GLU A 112 39.41 -6.83 -21.50
N ASP A 113 40.72 -6.66 -21.67
CA ASP A 113 41.34 -5.63 -22.49
C ASP A 113 40.81 -5.71 -23.93
N HIS A 114 40.47 -4.58 -24.54
CA HIS A 114 40.77 -4.36 -25.96
C HIS A 114 40.97 -2.87 -26.26
N ASP A 115 42.22 -2.60 -26.62
CA ASP A 115 42.79 -1.36 -27.15
C ASP A 115 42.17 -0.92 -28.49
N GLU A 116 42.03 0.41 -28.58
CA GLU A 116 42.43 1.30 -29.69
C GLU A 116 41.61 1.45 -31.00
N ASN A 117 41.23 2.74 -31.20
CA ASN A 117 41.31 3.57 -32.44
C ASN A 117 40.16 3.44 -33.49
N HIS A 118 39.60 4.49 -34.12
CA HIS A 118 39.91 5.92 -34.27
C HIS A 118 38.65 6.70 -34.76
N ASN A 119 38.55 7.97 -34.33
CA ASN A 119 38.10 9.23 -34.98
C ASN A 119 36.87 9.27 -35.94
N GLU A 120 35.98 10.26 -35.77
CA GLU A 120 36.01 11.56 -36.49
C GLU A 120 34.89 12.50 -36.01
N ASP A 121 35.24 13.80 -35.96
CA ASP A 121 34.49 14.95 -35.46
C ASP A 121 33.16 15.22 -36.20
N HIS A 122 32.21 15.87 -35.53
CA HIS A 122 31.58 17.11 -36.03
C HIS A 122 30.80 17.86 -34.93
N ASP A 123 31.08 19.16 -34.86
CA ASP A 123 30.60 20.18 -33.93
C ASP A 123 29.09 20.49 -33.96
N ALA A 124 28.59 20.90 -32.77
CA ALA A 124 27.60 21.93 -32.41
C ALA A 124 26.30 22.13 -33.24
N ASP A 125 25.14 22.01 -32.58
CA ASP A 125 24.43 23.19 -32.01
C ASP A 125 23.18 22.79 -31.19
N HIS A 126 22.85 23.64 -30.21
CA HIS A 126 21.80 23.52 -29.21
C HIS A 126 20.38 23.85 -29.74
N ASP A 127 19.35 23.13 -29.29
CA ASP A 127 18.18 23.62 -28.51
C ASP A 127 17.03 22.59 -28.55
N GLU A 128 16.68 21.98 -27.42
CA GLU A 128 15.31 21.51 -27.17
C GLU A 128 15.05 21.64 -25.65
N GLU A 129 14.15 22.57 -25.32
CA GLU A 129 13.63 22.81 -23.97
C GLU A 129 12.92 21.55 -23.44
N HIS A 130 13.49 20.90 -22.43
CA HIS A 130 12.72 20.03 -21.55
C HIS A 130 12.33 20.78 -20.30
N ALA A 131 11.07 21.22 -20.28
CA ALA A 131 10.41 21.78 -19.10
C ALA A 131 10.52 20.79 -17.94
N ASN A 132 11.30 21.18 -16.94
CA ASN A 132 11.48 20.48 -15.69
C ASN A 132 10.23 20.68 -14.83
N VAL A 133 9.30 19.73 -14.84
CA VAL A 133 8.16 19.72 -13.91
C VAL A 133 8.61 18.98 -12.65
N ASP A 134 8.77 19.73 -11.57
CA ASP A 134 9.09 19.23 -10.23
C ASP A 134 8.00 18.25 -9.74
N PRO A 135 8.33 16.98 -9.42
CA PRO A 135 7.36 15.99 -8.96
C PRO A 135 7.03 16.11 -7.47
N HIS A 136 7.45 17.18 -6.79
CA HIS A 136 7.11 17.44 -5.40
C HIS A 136 6.28 18.71 -5.25
N ILE A 137 4.97 18.55 -5.46
CA ILE A 137 3.92 19.35 -4.82
C ILE A 137 3.05 18.41 -3.99
#